data_AF-F0WKV1-F1
#
_entry.id   AF-F0WKV1-F1
#
_cell.length_a   1.000
_cell.length_b   1.000
_cell.length_c   1.000
_cell.angle_alpha   90.00
_cell.angle_beta   90.00
_cell.angle_gamma   90.00
#
_symmetry.space_group_name_H-M   'P 1'
#
loop_
_entity.id
_entity.type
_entity.pdbx_description
1 polymer ?
#
loop_
_entity_poly.entity_id
_entity_poly.type
_entity_poly.pdbx_seq_one_letter_code
_entity_poly.pdbx_strand_id
1 'polypeptide(L)'
;MLMLGSIEGKLEDACFGTFIDTTESLRMRERYSAEDVTESQVLQRFRGPLFDDPFHFTGITWLILGNIKIPLVRRRDVLLLHSVGLTKLSDGEVVGYCLYHCVELPTVPQLTHLKMVRVTGSYCYIRRQT
;
A
#
# COMPACT_ATOMS: atom_id res chain seq x y z
N MET A 1 15.27 -3.78 -6.72
CA MET A 1 14.86 -4.06 -8.12
C MET A 1 14.11 -2.83 -8.64
N LEU A 2 14.33 -2.43 -9.88
CA LEU A 2 13.62 -1.31 -10.53
C LEU A 2 12.73 -1.89 -11.63
N MET A 3 11.49 -1.45 -11.70
CA MET A 3 10.55 -1.82 -12.75
C MET A 3 10.00 -0.54 -13.39
N LEU A 4 9.79 -0.58 -14.70
CA LEU A 4 9.22 0.51 -15.48
C LEU A 4 8.06 -0.06 -16.32
N GLY A 5 6.99 0.72 -16.44
CA GLY A 5 5.85 0.40 -17.29
C GLY A 5 5.02 1.66 -17.55
N SER A 6 4.09 1.56 -18.49
CA SER A 6 3.14 2.61 -18.85
C SER A 6 1.72 2.05 -18.86
N ILE A 7 0.76 2.93 -18.58
CA ILE A 7 -0.68 2.67 -18.67
C ILE A 7 -1.34 3.87 -19.34
N GLU A 8 -2.42 3.65 -20.09
CA GLU A 8 -3.22 4.75 -20.62
C GLU A 8 -4.12 5.34 -19.52
N GLY A 9 -4.25 6.66 -19.48
CA GLY A 9 -5.10 7.37 -18.52
C GLY A 9 -4.44 8.64 -17.98
N LYS A 10 -5.12 9.32 -17.06
CA LYS A 10 -4.55 10.47 -16.36
C LYS A 10 -3.86 10.05 -15.06
N LEU A 11 -2.98 10.89 -14.55
CA LEU A 11 -2.31 10.70 -13.27
C LEU A 11 -3.32 10.56 -12.13
N GLU A 12 -4.38 11.36 -12.16
CA GLU A 12 -5.47 11.32 -11.19
C GLU A 12 -6.20 9.98 -11.21
N ASP A 13 -6.46 9.41 -12.39
CA ASP A 13 -7.10 8.10 -12.53
C ASP A 13 -6.24 7.01 -11.86
N ALA A 14 -4.92 7.06 -12.10
CA ALA A 14 -3.99 6.14 -11.46
C ALA A 14 -3.90 6.34 -9.93
N CYS A 15 -4.00 7.58 -9.45
CA CYS A 15 -4.00 7.89 -8.02
C CYS A 15 -5.30 7.42 -7.33
N PHE A 16 -6.46 7.63 -7.97
CA PHE A 16 -7.75 7.10 -7.52
C PHE A 16 -7.74 5.58 -7.45
N GLY A 17 -7.08 4.90 -8.41
CA GLY A 17 -6.90 3.45 -8.38
C GLY A 17 -6.18 2.93 -7.13
N THR A 18 -5.47 3.78 -6.40
CA THR A 18 -4.82 3.42 -5.12
C THR A 18 -5.36 4.15 -3.90
N PHE A 19 -6.58 4.68 -4.00
CA PHE A 19 -7.23 5.41 -2.92
C PHE A 19 -7.35 4.58 -1.64
N ILE A 20 -7.00 5.22 -0.51
CA ILE A 20 -7.20 4.68 0.84
C ILE A 20 -7.58 5.82 1.77
N ASP A 21 -8.56 5.57 2.63
CA ASP A 21 -8.88 6.42 3.78
C ASP A 21 -9.26 5.56 5.00
N THR A 22 -10.02 4.49 4.76
CA THR A 22 -10.52 3.54 5.77
C THR A 22 -10.16 2.09 5.44
N THR A 23 -10.40 1.18 6.38
CA THR A 23 -10.27 -0.27 6.15
C THR A 23 -11.13 -0.76 4.99
N GLU A 24 -12.33 -0.22 4.82
CA GLU A 24 -13.24 -0.56 3.72
C GLU A 24 -12.64 -0.16 2.37
N SER A 25 -12.09 1.06 2.27
CA SER A 25 -11.43 1.52 1.05
C SER A 25 -10.15 0.73 0.74
N LEU A 26 -9.35 0.38 1.77
CA LEU A 26 -8.19 -0.49 1.61
C LEU A 26 -8.60 -1.88 1.09
N ARG A 27 -9.62 -2.49 1.69
CA ARG A 27 -10.15 -3.79 1.24
C ARG A 27 -10.71 -3.71 -0.18
N MET A 28 -11.39 -2.62 -0.54
CA MET A 28 -11.84 -2.40 -1.91
C MET A 28 -10.67 -2.35 -2.88
N ARG A 29 -9.59 -1.64 -2.51
CA ARG A 29 -8.36 -1.55 -3.29
C ARG A 29 -7.73 -2.92 -3.55
N GLU A 30 -7.64 -3.75 -2.51
CA GLU A 30 -7.03 -5.08 -2.64
C GLU A 30 -7.83 -6.03 -3.55
N ARG A 31 -9.14 -5.83 -3.73
CA ARG A 31 -9.97 -6.72 -4.57
C ARG A 31 -9.61 -6.70 -6.06
N TYR A 32 -9.03 -5.61 -6.54
CA TYR A 32 -8.56 -5.47 -7.92
C TYR A 32 -7.04 -5.42 -8.01
N SER A 33 -6.34 -5.60 -6.88
CA SER A 33 -4.90 -5.78 -6.85
C SER A 33 -4.54 -7.18 -7.38
N ALA A 34 -3.38 -7.29 -8.03
CA ALA A 34 -2.83 -8.60 -8.40
C ALA A 34 -2.28 -9.37 -7.18
N GLU A 35 -2.11 -8.68 -6.04
CA GLU A 35 -1.70 -9.30 -4.79
C GLU A 35 -2.85 -10.15 -4.22
N ASP A 36 -2.56 -11.42 -3.92
CA ASP A 36 -3.49 -12.28 -3.18
C ASP A 36 -3.51 -11.79 -1.73
N VAL A 37 -4.44 -10.89 -1.38
CA VAL A 37 -4.63 -10.41 -0.01
C VAL A 37 -5.92 -11.00 0.54
N THR A 38 -5.82 -11.79 1.61
CA THR A 38 -7.01 -12.41 2.22
C THR A 38 -7.67 -11.51 3.26
N GLU A 39 -6.88 -10.69 3.95
CA GLU A 39 -7.38 -9.74 4.94
C GLU A 39 -6.52 -8.48 4.93
N SER A 40 -7.16 -7.33 5.18
CA SER A 40 -6.46 -6.06 5.34
C SER A 40 -7.20 -5.13 6.31
N GLN A 41 -6.43 -4.31 7.01
CA GLN A 41 -6.93 -3.35 7.99
C GLN A 41 -6.04 -2.11 8.06
N VAL A 42 -6.66 -0.93 8.15
CA VAL A 42 -5.99 0.30 8.57
C VAL A 42 -5.95 0.31 10.09
N LEU A 43 -4.75 0.19 10.68
CA LEU A 43 -4.56 0.15 12.13
C LEU A 43 -4.44 1.54 12.73
N GLN A 44 -3.78 2.46 12.03
CA GLN A 44 -3.66 3.85 12.43
C GLN A 44 -3.66 4.74 11.20
N ARG A 45 -4.49 5.76 11.20
CA ARG A 45 -4.48 6.83 10.20
C ARG A 45 -3.74 8.04 10.79
N PHE A 46 -2.69 8.51 10.12
CA PHE A 46 -1.99 9.75 10.49
C PHE A 46 -2.53 10.94 9.70
N ARG A 47 -2.70 10.76 8.39
CA ARG A 47 -3.33 11.71 7.48
C ARG A 47 -4.11 10.95 6.42
N GLY A 48 -5.22 11.49 5.96
CA GLY A 48 -5.95 10.96 4.82
C GLY A 48 -6.41 12.07 3.89
N PRO A 49 -7.31 11.75 2.97
CA PRO A 49 -7.74 12.64 1.90
C PRO A 49 -8.35 13.94 2.43
N LEU A 50 -8.07 15.04 1.73
CA LEU A 50 -8.66 16.35 1.94
C LEU A 50 -9.24 16.88 0.61
N PHE A 51 -10.02 17.95 0.68
CA PHE A 51 -10.63 18.55 -0.52
C PHE A 51 -9.59 19.02 -1.55
N ASP A 52 -8.50 19.61 -1.08
CA ASP A 52 -7.37 20.11 -1.88
C ASP A 52 -6.28 19.06 -2.12
N ASP A 53 -6.32 17.93 -1.41
CA ASP A 53 -5.37 16.82 -1.52
C ASP A 53 -6.11 15.46 -1.42
N PRO A 54 -6.93 15.12 -2.43
CA PRO A 54 -7.89 14.01 -2.36
C PRO A 54 -7.25 12.63 -2.44
N PHE A 55 -5.97 12.54 -2.79
CA PHE A 55 -5.25 11.28 -2.98
C PHE A 55 -4.36 10.91 -1.81
N HIS A 56 -4.19 11.82 -0.84
CA HIS A 56 -3.21 11.61 0.20
C HIS A 56 -3.70 10.62 1.24
N PHE A 57 -2.84 9.68 1.58
CA PHE A 57 -2.99 8.87 2.77
C PHE A 57 -1.63 8.61 3.39
N THR A 58 -1.55 8.67 4.71
CA THR A 58 -0.39 8.23 5.48
C THR A 58 -0.87 7.52 6.73
N GLY A 59 -0.47 6.27 6.93
CA GLY A 59 -0.94 5.45 8.04
C GLY A 59 -0.20 4.14 8.22
N ILE A 60 -0.58 3.39 9.26
CA ILE A 60 -0.19 2.00 9.48
C ILE A 60 -1.28 1.09 8.95
N THR A 61 -0.91 0.21 8.03
CA THR A 61 -1.80 -0.82 7.47
C THR A 61 -1.25 -2.21 7.76
N TRP A 62 -2.13 -3.16 8.04
CA TRP A 62 -1.79 -4.57 8.21
C TRP A 62 -2.54 -5.41 7.19
N LEU A 63 -1.85 -6.36 6.56
CA LEU A 63 -2.41 -7.24 5.55
C LEU A 63 -1.96 -8.69 5.79
N ILE A 64 -2.84 -9.65 5.50
CA ILE A 64 -2.47 -11.06 5.34
C ILE A 64 -2.37 -11.35 3.86
N LEU A 65 -1.17 -11.77 3.44
CA LEU A 65 -0.89 -12.20 2.08
C LEU A 65 -1.29 -13.68 1.94
N GLY A 66 -2.19 -13.92 1.00
CA GLY A 66 -2.55 -15.23 0.50
C GLY A 66 -1.39 -15.89 -0.23
N ASN A 67 -1.10 -17.12 0.18
CA ASN A 67 -0.15 -18.02 -0.48
C ASN A 67 -0.89 -19.28 -0.96
N ILE A 68 -2.11 -19.12 -1.47
CA ILE A 68 -3.03 -20.24 -1.66
C ILE A 68 -2.54 -21.21 -2.76
N LYS A 69 -1.62 -20.79 -3.63
CA LYS A 69 -1.24 -21.55 -4.83
C LYS A 69 0.15 -22.22 -4.79
N ILE A 70 0.94 -22.03 -3.73
CA ILE A 70 2.26 -22.67 -3.63
C ILE A 70 2.28 -23.63 -2.43
N PRO A 71 2.33 -24.96 -2.67
CA PRO A 71 2.49 -25.93 -1.60
C PRO A 71 3.70 -25.57 -0.72
N LEU A 72 3.58 -25.76 0.60
CA LEU A 72 4.64 -25.53 1.60
C LEU A 72 4.95 -24.06 1.96
N VAL A 73 4.32 -23.06 1.34
CA VAL A 73 4.54 -21.65 1.73
C VAL A 73 3.66 -21.29 2.93
N ARG A 74 4.29 -20.90 4.05
CA ARG A 74 3.58 -20.38 5.23
C ARG A 74 2.82 -19.11 4.88
N ARG A 75 1.64 -18.90 5.49
CA ARG A 75 0.93 -17.62 5.43
C ARG A 75 1.82 -16.49 5.93
N ARG A 76 1.70 -15.33 5.29
CA ARG A 76 2.51 -14.16 5.60
C ARG A 76 1.62 -13.03 6.02
N ASP A 77 2.05 -12.29 7.02
CA ASP A 77 1.44 -11.01 7.36
C ASP A 77 2.45 -9.89 7.14
N VAL A 78 1.95 -8.69 6.86
CA VAL A 78 2.78 -7.53 6.63
C VAL A 78 2.19 -6.34 7.40
N LEU A 79 3.06 -5.61 8.08
CA LEU A 79 2.73 -4.40 8.83
C LEU A 79 3.49 -3.24 8.20
N LEU A 80 2.78 -2.30 7.61
CA LEU A 80 3.35 -1.28 6.73
C LEU A 80 3.07 0.11 7.27
N LEU A 81 4.11 0.96 7.33
CA LEU A 81 3.94 2.38 7.08
C LEU A 81 3.65 2.56 5.60
N HIS A 82 2.52 3.19 5.32
CA HIS A 82 1.99 3.33 3.98
C HIS A 82 1.70 4.81 3.74
N SER A 83 2.35 5.39 2.73
CA SER A 83 2.10 6.76 2.30
C SER A 83 1.90 6.84 0.80
N VAL A 84 0.82 7.50 0.37
CA VAL A 84 0.50 7.73 -1.04
C VAL A 84 0.01 9.17 -1.20
N GLY A 85 0.17 9.72 -2.40
CA GLY A 85 -0.37 11.04 -2.73
C GLY A 85 0.26 11.64 -3.97
N LEU A 86 0.00 12.93 -4.18
CA LEU A 86 0.70 13.74 -5.17
C LEU A 86 1.81 14.54 -4.51
N THR A 87 2.88 14.79 -5.25
CA THR A 87 3.96 15.67 -4.83
C THR A 87 4.53 16.43 -6.01
N LYS A 88 5.21 17.54 -5.74
CA LYS A 88 5.87 18.38 -6.74
C LYS A 88 7.38 18.17 -6.67
N LEU A 89 7.98 17.80 -7.80
CA LEU A 89 9.42 17.65 -7.94
C LEU A 89 10.11 19.03 -7.99
N SER A 90 11.44 19.04 -7.93
CA SER A 90 12.24 20.28 -7.90
C SER A 90 12.13 21.12 -9.18
N ASP A 91 11.83 20.49 -10.31
CA ASP A 91 11.56 21.13 -11.61
C ASP A 91 10.11 21.63 -11.74
N GLY A 92 9.27 21.31 -10.76
CA GLY A 92 7.87 21.67 -10.71
C GLY A 92 6.91 20.64 -11.32
N GLU A 93 7.40 19.50 -11.81
CA GLU A 93 6.57 18.39 -12.26
C GLU A 93 5.72 17.84 -11.10
N VAL A 94 4.43 17.62 -11.34
CA VAL A 94 3.55 16.93 -10.38
C VAL A 94 3.58 15.44 -10.68
N VAL A 95 3.88 14.63 -9.66
CA VAL A 95 3.95 13.18 -9.76
C VAL A 95 3.14 12.52 -8.65
N GLY A 96 2.60 11.34 -8.94
CA GLY A 96 2.03 10.46 -7.93
C GLY A 96 3.14 9.64 -7.27
N TYR A 97 3.09 9.49 -5.95
CA TYR A 97 4.03 8.63 -5.23
C TYR A 97 3.29 7.59 -4.41
N CYS A 98 3.94 6.44 -4.23
CA CYS A 98 3.57 5.47 -3.21
C CYS A 98 4.82 4.97 -2.50
N LEU A 99 4.75 4.89 -1.18
CA LEU A 99 5.79 4.42 -0.30
C LEU A 99 5.22 3.39 0.66
N TYR A 100 5.88 2.24 0.71
CA TYR A 100 5.57 1.14 1.58
C TYR A 100 6.84 0.75 2.33
N HIS A 101 6.78 0.79 3.65
CA HIS A 101 7.90 0.42 4.51
C HIS A 101 7.39 -0.51 5.61
N CYS A 102 7.91 -1.73 5.69
CA CYS A 102 7.55 -2.63 6.77
C CYS A 102 8.07 -2.09 8.10
N VAL A 103 7.22 -2.08 9.11
CA VAL A 103 7.55 -1.60 10.46
C VAL A 103 7.27 -2.68 11.50
N GLU A 104 7.88 -2.53 12.66
CA GLU A 104 7.61 -3.34 13.84
C GLU A 104 7.00 -2.47 14.93
N LEU A 105 5.87 -2.91 15.49
CA LEU A 105 5.19 -2.22 16.57
C LEU A 105 4.99 -3.20 17.74
N PRO A 106 5.40 -2.84 18.97
CA PRO A 106 5.19 -3.72 20.14
C PRO A 106 3.72 -4.08 20.37
N THR A 107 2.80 -3.19 20.00
CA THR A 107 1.35 -3.39 20.11
C THR A 107 0.77 -4.33 19.04
N VAL A 108 1.55 -4.66 18.01
CA VAL A 108 1.14 -5.55 16.90
C VAL A 108 2.19 -6.65 16.73
N PRO A 109 2.27 -7.59 17.68
CA PRO A 109 3.29 -8.64 17.68
C PRO A 109 3.13 -9.58 16.48
N GLN A 110 4.19 -10.32 16.19
CA GLN A 110 4.14 -11.34 15.16
C GLN A 110 3.15 -12.45 15.54
N LEU A 111 2.38 -12.93 14.57
CA LEU A 111 1.34 -13.94 14.77
C LEU A 111 1.91 -15.36 14.67
N THR A 112 2.99 -15.62 15.41
CA THR A 112 3.74 -16.89 15.40
C THR A 112 2.90 -18.07 15.87
N HIS A 113 1.95 -17.84 16.77
CA HIS A 113 0.97 -18.83 17.23
C HIS A 113 0.07 -19.35 16.09
N LEU A 114 -0.14 -18.55 15.03
CA LEU A 114 -0.84 -18.95 13.80
C LEU A 114 0.11 -19.49 12.72
N LYS A 115 1.37 -19.74 13.06
CA LYS A 115 2.45 -20.18 12.14
C LYS A 115 2.66 -19.22 10.97
N MET A 116 2.34 -17.93 11.15
CA MET A 116 2.57 -16.90 10.14
C MET A 116 3.98 -16.31 10.23
N VAL A 117 4.46 -15.81 9.09
CA VAL A 117 5.77 -15.16 8.98
C VAL A 117 5.57 -13.68 8.64
N ARG A 118 6.12 -12.79 9.46
CA ARG A 118 6.10 -11.34 9.22
C ARG A 118 7.04 -10.98 8.08
N VAL A 119 6.52 -10.31 7.07
CA VAL A 119 7.32 -9.78 5.95
C VAL A 119 8.04 -8.51 6.38
N THR A 120 9.28 -8.37 5.93
CA THR A 120 10.11 -7.16 6.07
C THR A 120 10.55 -6.69 4.70
N GLY A 121 10.64 -5.39 4.49
CA GLY A 121 11.07 -4.81 3.23
C GLY A 121 10.52 -3.41 3.02
N SER A 122 11.01 -2.75 1.98
CA SER A 122 10.50 -1.46 1.54
C SER A 122 10.40 -1.43 0.03
N TYR A 123 9.38 -0.77 -0.48
CA TYR A 123 9.31 -0.45 -1.89
C TYR A 123 8.57 0.87 -2.09
N CYS A 124 8.89 1.52 -3.19
CA CYS A 124 8.26 2.75 -3.61
C CYS A 124 8.18 2.79 -5.12
N TYR A 125 7.25 3.57 -5.64
CA TYR A 125 7.19 3.88 -7.05
C TYR A 125 6.65 5.30 -7.26
N ILE A 126 6.96 5.84 -8.44
CA ILE A 126 6.54 7.16 -8.89
C ILE A 126 5.73 6.97 -10.17
N ARG A 127 4.60 7.65 -10.27
CA ARG A 127 3.77 7.74 -11.48
C ARG A 127 3.93 9.14 -12.06
N ARG A 128 4.35 9.20 -13.32
CA ARG A 128 4.49 10.44 -14.09
C ARG A 128 3.49 10.43 -15.24
N GLN A 129 3.05 11.60 -15.66
CA GLN A 129 2.22 11.76 -16.85
C GLN A 129 3.01 12.50 -17.91
N THR A 130 3.16 11.85 -19.06
CA THR A 130 3.90 12.33 -20.24
C THR A 130 2.96 12.64 -21.38
#